data_AF-A0A1C7NK65-F1
#
_entry.id   AF-A0A1C7NK65-F1
#
_cell.length_a   1.000
_cell.length_b   1.000
_cell.length_c   1.000
_cell.angle_alpha   90.00
_cell.angle_beta   90.00
_cell.angle_gamma   90.00
#
_symmetry.space_group_name_H-M   'P 1'
#
loop_
_entity.id
_entity.type
_entity.pdbx_description
1 polymer ?
#
loop_
_entity_poly.entity_id
_entity_poly.type
_entity_poly.pdbx_seq_one_letter_code
_entity_poly.pdbx_strand_id
1 'polypeptide(L)'
;MSFEWKSILLYKTEPCRNWSELGYCRYGQKCRYAHGQIELRSTSRHIRYKTEICRTYHTEGTCSYGVRCAFVHTTEWNTLY
;
A
#
# COMPACT_ATOMS: atom_id res chain seq x y z
N MET A 1 21.54 8.48 -11.56
CA MET A 1 21.58 8.57 -10.08
C MET A 1 20.20 8.89 -9.45
N SER A 2 19.10 8.34 -9.97
CA SER A 2 17.73 8.68 -9.55
C SER A 2 16.90 7.49 -9.05
N PHE A 3 17.49 6.30 -8.95
CA PHE A 3 16.78 5.07 -8.54
C PHE A 3 17.02 4.69 -7.07
N GLU A 4 18.18 5.05 -6.50
CA GLU A 4 18.52 4.77 -5.09
C GLU A 4 17.55 5.43 -4.10
N TRP A 5 17.20 6.71 -4.31
CA TRP A 5 16.37 7.48 -3.37
C TRP A 5 14.90 7.00 -3.32
N LYS A 6 14.33 6.62 -4.47
CA LYS A 6 12.98 6.03 -4.54
C LYS A 6 12.89 4.75 -3.71
N SER A 7 14.00 3.99 -3.67
CA SER A 7 14.07 2.73 -2.95
C SER A 7 14.02 2.89 -1.43
N ILE A 8 14.56 4.01 -0.92
CA ILE A 8 14.56 4.37 0.51
C ILE A 8 13.20 4.89 0.94
N LEU A 9 12.55 5.73 0.12
CA LEU A 9 11.26 6.34 0.46
C LEU A 9 10.10 5.34 0.56
N LEU A 10 10.19 4.20 -0.15
CA LEU A 10 9.18 3.14 -0.13
C LEU A 10 9.53 1.98 0.83
N TYR A 11 10.57 2.14 1.65
CA TYR A 11 10.95 1.09 2.61
C TYR A 11 9.96 1.02 3.77
N LYS A 12 9.38 -0.16 3.98
CA LYS A 12 8.42 -0.48 5.05
C LYS A 12 7.16 0.38 5.02
N THR A 13 6.80 0.92 3.87
CA THR A 13 5.62 1.79 3.72
C THR A 13 4.33 1.04 3.44
N GLU A 14 4.44 -0.27 3.23
CA GLU A 14 3.32 -1.16 2.91
C GLU A 14 3.50 -2.48 3.67
N PRO A 15 2.39 -3.15 4.03
CA PRO A 15 2.43 -4.43 4.75
C PRO A 15 2.95 -5.57 3.87
N CYS A 16 3.66 -6.50 4.49
CA CYS A 16 4.15 -7.70 3.85
C CYS A 16 3.03 -8.75 3.78
N ARG A 17 2.61 -9.12 2.58
CA ARG A 17 1.55 -10.13 2.36
C ARG A 17 1.88 -11.49 2.96
N ASN A 18 3.08 -12.01 2.72
CA ASN A 18 3.46 -13.32 3.26
C ASN A 18 3.42 -13.33 4.79
N TRP A 19 3.88 -12.25 5.43
CA TRP A 19 3.81 -12.15 6.88
C TRP A 19 2.37 -12.06 7.38
N SER A 20 1.51 -11.24 6.75
CA SER A 20 0.12 -11.09 7.18
C SER A 20 -0.73 -12.33 6.95
N GLU A 21 -0.48 -13.08 5.87
CA GLU A 21 -1.29 -14.23 5.47
C GLU A 21 -0.78 -15.54 6.08
N LEU A 22 0.54 -15.74 6.10
CA LEU A 22 1.16 -17.01 6.50
C LEU A 22 1.79 -16.95 7.90
N GLY A 23 1.90 -15.76 8.50
CA GLY A 23 2.63 -15.55 9.76
C GLY A 23 4.16 -15.65 9.62
N TYR A 24 4.68 -15.88 8.41
CA TYR A 24 6.12 -15.98 8.16
C TYR A 24 6.55 -15.31 6.85
N CYS A 25 7.77 -14.79 6.83
CA CYS A 25 8.36 -14.18 5.64
C CYS A 25 9.78 -14.68 5.44
N ARG A 26 10.05 -15.28 4.27
CA ARG A 26 11.38 -15.82 3.89
C ARG A 26 12.50 -14.78 3.90
N TYR A 27 12.17 -13.49 3.81
CA TYR A 27 13.14 -12.40 3.80
C TYR A 27 13.53 -11.93 5.20
N GLY A 28 12.82 -12.39 6.25
CA GLY A 28 13.08 -12.01 7.64
C GLY A 28 13.23 -10.50 7.80
N GLN A 29 14.24 -10.09 8.56
CA GLN A 29 14.51 -8.68 8.84
C GLN A 29 14.91 -7.84 7.61
N LYS A 30 15.33 -8.50 6.51
CA LYS A 30 15.66 -7.83 5.25
C LYS A 30 14.43 -7.56 4.36
N CYS A 31 13.23 -7.96 4.81
CA CYS A 31 12.01 -7.69 4.07
C CYS A 31 11.82 -6.17 3.90
N ARG A 32 11.55 -5.71 2.68
CA ARG A 32 11.30 -4.29 2.39
C ARG A 32 9.89 -3.82 2.76
N TYR A 33 9.02 -4.75 3.13
CA TYR A 33 7.64 -4.52 3.56
C TYR A 33 7.51 -4.73 5.07
N ALA A 34 6.52 -4.09 5.69
CA ALA A 34 6.32 -4.12 7.13
C ALA A 34 5.70 -5.46 7.58
N HIS A 35 6.27 -6.09 8.61
CA HIS A 35 5.74 -7.28 9.26
C HIS A 35 4.72 -6.96 10.37
N GLY A 36 4.18 -5.74 10.40
CA GLY A 36 3.19 -5.32 11.37
C GLY A 36 3.14 -3.81 11.49
N GLN A 37 2.20 -3.32 12.30
CA GLN A 37 1.98 -1.88 12.44
C GLN A 37 3.20 -1.14 13.00
N ILE A 38 4.00 -1.80 13.83
CA ILE A 38 5.22 -1.23 14.42
C ILE A 38 6.27 -0.95 13.34
N GLU A 39 6.37 -1.82 12.32
CA GLU A 39 7.31 -1.62 11.21
C GLU A 39 6.75 -0.69 10.13
N LEU A 40 5.43 -0.50 10.07
CA LEU A 40 4.76 0.23 9.00
C LEU A 40 5.02 1.74 9.09
N ARG A 41 5.74 2.27 8.12
CA ARG A 41 6.09 3.69 8.03
C ARG A 41 5.01 4.47 7.29
N SER A 42 4.61 5.58 7.88
CA SER A 42 3.77 6.57 7.21
C SER A 42 4.52 7.21 6.04
N THR A 43 3.86 7.30 4.88
CA THR A 43 4.39 8.05 3.74
C THR A 43 3.66 9.37 3.59
N SER A 44 4.39 10.43 3.28
CA SER A 44 3.78 11.65 2.75
C SER A 44 3.25 11.34 1.37
N ARG A 45 1.94 11.09 1.29
CA ARG A 45 1.23 10.97 0.03
C ARG A 45 0.95 12.37 -0.53
N HIS A 46 0.79 12.44 -1.85
CA HIS A 46 0.43 13.69 -2.51
C HIS A 46 -0.89 14.24 -1.93
N ILE A 47 -1.03 15.56 -1.85
CA ILE A 47 -2.23 16.23 -1.29
C ILE A 47 -3.54 15.80 -1.99
N ARG A 48 -3.46 15.35 -3.25
CA ARG A 48 -4.60 14.81 -4.02
C ARG A 48 -4.82 13.30 -3.86
N TYR A 49 -4.14 12.65 -2.91
CA TYR A 49 -4.37 11.24 -2.65
C TYR A 49 -5.77 11.04 -2.07
N LYS A 50 -6.57 10.20 -2.73
CA LYS A 50 -7.96 9.89 -2.37
C LYS A 50 -8.85 11.13 -2.30
N THR A 51 -8.60 12.15 -3.13
CA THR A 51 -9.49 13.31 -3.27
C THR A 51 -10.47 13.19 -4.43
N GLU A 52 -10.18 12.34 -5.41
CA GLU A 52 -11.01 12.12 -6.61
C GLU A 52 -11.43 10.65 -6.70
N ILE A 53 -12.61 10.39 -7.29
CA ILE A 53 -13.17 9.05 -7.45
C ILE A 53 -12.41 8.22 -8.50
N CYS A 54 -12.24 6.92 -8.25
CA CYS A 54 -11.69 6.00 -9.22
C CYS A 54 -12.79 5.61 -10.21
N ARG A 55 -12.69 6.14 -11.44
CA ARG A 55 -13.70 5.84 -12.48
C ARG A 55 -13.82 4.34 -12.71
N THR A 56 -12.70 3.65 -12.94
CA THR A 56 -12.67 2.19 -13.19
C THR A 56 -13.38 1.40 -12.10
N TYR A 57 -13.09 1.67 -10.83
CA TYR A 57 -13.77 0.99 -9.72
C TYR A 57 -15.27 1.26 -9.72
N HIS A 58 -15.69 2.52 -9.92
CA HIS A 58 -17.11 2.88 -9.90
C HIS A 58 -17.86 2.48 -11.18
N THR A 59 -17.17 2.19 -12.29
CA THR A 59 -17.79 1.71 -13.54
C THR A 59 -17.81 0.20 -13.66
N GLU A 60 -16.73 -0.47 -13.25
CA GLU A 60 -16.52 -1.92 -13.43
C GLU A 60 -16.68 -2.71 -12.13
N GLY A 61 -16.77 -2.04 -10.98
CA GLY A 61 -16.80 -2.67 -9.65
C GLY A 61 -15.43 -3.15 -9.16
N THR A 62 -14.38 -3.08 -9.98
CA THR A 62 -13.03 -3.53 -9.65
C THR A 62 -11.97 -2.54 -10.14
N CYS A 63 -10.80 -2.58 -9.52
CA CYS A 63 -9.66 -1.78 -9.93
C CYS A 63 -8.39 -2.61 -9.77
N SER A 64 -7.60 -2.73 -10.84
CA SER A 64 -6.34 -3.48 -10.84
C SER A 64 -5.31 -2.96 -9.82
N TYR A 65 -5.41 -1.68 -9.43
CA TYR A 65 -4.57 -1.09 -8.39
C TYR A 65 -5.03 -1.42 -6.97
N GLY A 66 -6.25 -1.90 -6.77
CA GLY A 66 -6.81 -2.28 -5.46
C GLY A 66 -6.62 -1.21 -4.39
N VAL A 67 -6.15 -1.62 -3.21
CA VAL A 67 -5.86 -0.72 -2.08
C VAL A 67 -4.77 0.32 -2.36
N ARG A 68 -3.92 0.09 -3.39
CA ARG A 68 -2.88 1.03 -3.81
C ARG A 68 -3.39 2.13 -4.73
N CYS A 69 -4.63 2.06 -5.19
CA CYS A 69 -5.21 3.08 -6.06
C CYS A 69 -5.16 4.44 -5.38
N ALA A 70 -4.66 5.47 -6.08
CA ALA A 70 -4.61 6.83 -5.57
C ALA A 70 -5.97 7.53 -5.53
N PHE A 71 -7.00 6.92 -6.12
CA PHE A 71 -8.36 7.46 -6.24
C PHE A 71 -9.33 6.72 -5.30
N VAL A 72 -10.43 7.36 -4.91
CA VAL A 72 -11.43 6.84 -3.96
C VAL A 72 -12.19 5.66 -4.58
N HIS A 73 -12.31 4.56 -3.84
CA HIS A 73 -13.14 3.39 -4.21
C HIS A 73 -14.42 3.36 -3.38
N THR A 74 -14.30 3.60 -2.07
CA THR A 74 -15.41 3.69 -1.11
C THR A 74 -15.09 4.77 -0.08
N THR A 75 -16.12 5.27 0.61
CA THR A 75 -15.95 6.24 1.72
C THR A 75 -15.43 5.60 3.01
N GLU A 76 -15.41 4.26 3.08
CA GLU A 76 -14.90 3.53 4.22
C GLU A 76 -13.47 3.06 3.93
N TRP A 77 -12.52 3.67 4.62
CA TRP A 77 -11.08 3.39 4.51
C TRP A 77 -10.66 1.98 4.93
N ASN A 78 -11.59 1.06 5.22
CA ASN A 78 -11.33 -0.29 5.70
C ASN A 78 -12.46 -1.28 5.38
N THR A 79 -12.75 -1.56 4.11
CA THR A 79 -13.23 -2.92 3.80
C THR A 79 -12.01 -3.81 3.62
N LEU A 80 -11.70 -4.47 4.75
CA LEU A 80 -10.63 -5.43 4.97
C LEU A 80 -10.81 -6.65 4.06
N TYR A 81 -9.68 -7.19 3.61
CA TYR A 81 -9.49 -8.45 2.85
C TYR A 81 -9.96 -8.42 1.39
#